data_AF-A0A962TI65-F1
#
_entry.id   AF-A0A962TI65-F1
#
_cell.length_a   1.000
_cell.length_b   1.000
_cell.length_c   1.000
_cell.angle_alpha   90.00
_cell.angle_beta   90.00
_cell.angle_gamma   90.00
#
_symmetry.space_group_name_H-M   'P 1'
#
loop_
_entity.id
_entity.type
_entity.pdbx_description
1 polymer ?
#
loop_
_entity_poly.entity_id
_entity_poly.type
_entity_poly.pdbx_seq_one_letter_code
_entity_poly.pdbx_strand_id
1 'polypeptide(L)'
;IMAIPYSIMVPIIAAVSFVGVYGIHSGTFDLILMVVLGVIGYILRKMDFPTAPIILGFVLAELMEQNLRRALAITNGDVGILFESPISITLWILSALVLILPIVLRFRARRRQAKAISDSPQP
;
A
#
# COMPACT_ATOMS: atom_id res chain seq x y z
N ILE A 1 -32.59 9.07 -13.29
CA ILE A 1 -32.76 7.73 -12.70
C ILE A 1 -32.97 7.94 -11.20
N MET A 2 -34.10 7.50 -10.61
CA MET A 2 -34.42 7.82 -9.20
C MET A 2 -33.36 7.22 -8.28
N ALA A 3 -32.54 8.07 -7.68
CA ALA A 3 -31.45 7.66 -6.81
C ALA A 3 -32.03 7.01 -5.56
N ILE A 4 -31.85 5.70 -5.42
CA ILE A 4 -31.95 5.05 -4.12
C ILE A 4 -31.01 5.83 -3.20
N PRO A 5 -31.50 6.36 -2.06
CA PRO A 5 -30.67 7.17 -1.19
C PRO A 5 -29.46 6.35 -0.75
N TYR A 6 -28.27 6.91 -0.90
CA TYR A 6 -26.99 6.25 -0.55
C TYR A 6 -26.99 5.75 0.91
N SER A 7 -27.77 6.42 1.77
CA SER A 7 -28.03 6.06 3.16
C SER A 7 -28.64 4.65 3.34
N ILE A 8 -29.39 4.14 2.36
CA ILE A 8 -29.99 2.80 2.39
C ILE A 8 -29.10 1.76 1.68
N MET A 9 -28.37 2.15 0.64
CA MET A 9 -27.47 1.23 -0.08
C MET A 9 -26.34 0.73 0.80
N VAL A 10 -25.70 1.61 1.57
CA VAL A 10 -24.55 1.26 2.43
C VAL A 10 -24.89 0.17 3.46
N PRO A 11 -25.97 0.28 4.28
CA PRO A 11 -26.29 -0.76 5.24
C PRO A 11 -26.72 -2.08 4.59
N ILE A 12 -27.39 -2.05 3.43
CA ILE A 12 -27.73 -3.27 2.69
C ILE A 12 -26.46 -3.97 2.18
N ILE A 13 -25.56 -3.24 1.53
CA ILE A 13 -24.28 -3.78 1.04
C ILE A 13 -23.48 -4.37 2.20
N ALA A 14 -23.41 -3.66 3.33
CA ALA A 14 -22.71 -4.14 4.53
C ALA A 14 -23.34 -5.43 5.06
N ALA A 15 -24.67 -5.49 5.22
CA ALA A 15 -25.36 -6.70 5.68
C ALA A 15 -25.09 -7.90 4.77
N VAL A 16 -25.19 -7.70 3.44
CA VAL A 16 -24.91 -8.75 2.46
C VAL A 16 -23.44 -9.18 2.49
N SER A 17 -22.49 -8.25 2.63
CA SER A 17 -21.07 -8.60 2.72
C SER A 17 -20.73 -9.38 3.99
N PHE A 18 -21.33 -9.04 5.14
CA PHE A 18 -21.16 -9.80 6.39
C PHE A 18 -21.67 -11.23 6.24
N VAL A 19 -22.86 -11.42 5.66
CA VAL A 19 -23.42 -12.75 5.41
C VAL A 19 -22.53 -13.53 4.43
N GLY A 20 -22.04 -12.89 3.37
CA GLY A 20 -21.17 -13.51 2.38
C GLY A 20 -19.83 -14.00 2.96
N VAL A 21 -19.15 -13.17 3.74
CA VAL A 21 -17.87 -13.54 4.37
C VAL A 21 -18.06 -14.68 5.36
N TYR A 22 -19.07 -14.59 6.23
CA TYR A 22 -19.37 -15.64 7.21
C TYR A 22 -19.82 -16.96 6.55
N GLY A 23 -20.48 -16.89 5.38
CA GLY A 23 -20.98 -18.05 4.66
C GLY A 23 -19.90 -18.85 3.92
N ILE A 24 -18.84 -18.18 3.43
CA ILE A 24 -17.74 -18.85 2.70
C ILE A 24 -16.65 -19.32 3.67
N HIS A 25 -16.30 -18.49 4.64
CA HIS A 25 -15.32 -18.81 5.66
C HIS A 25 -15.98 -18.67 7.03
N SER A 26 -16.18 -19.79 7.73
CA SER A 26 -16.74 -19.82 9.09
C SER A 26 -15.77 -19.28 10.16
N GLY A 27 -14.70 -18.60 9.73
CA GLY A 27 -13.67 -18.04 10.60
C GLY A 27 -14.03 -16.63 11.06
N THR A 28 -13.96 -16.40 12.39
CA THR A 28 -14.09 -15.06 12.98
C THR A 28 -12.98 -14.11 12.49
N PHE A 29 -11.83 -14.65 12.08
CA PHE A 29 -10.71 -13.87 11.55
C PHE A 29 -11.09 -13.09 10.28
N ASP A 30 -11.77 -13.71 9.33
CA ASP A 30 -12.13 -13.06 8.06
C ASP A 30 -13.18 -11.97 8.28
N LEU A 31 -14.06 -12.17 9.25
CA LEU A 31 -15.03 -11.15 9.68
C LEU A 31 -14.32 -9.92 10.27
N ILE A 32 -13.36 -10.14 11.16
CA ILE A 32 -12.55 -9.06 11.76
C ILE A 32 -11.75 -8.35 10.66
N LEU A 33 -11.10 -9.11 9.78
CA LEU A 33 -10.32 -8.56 8.68
C LEU A 33 -11.20 -7.72 7.73
N MET A 34 -12.40 -8.19 7.39
CA MET A 34 -13.37 -7.44 6.57
C MET A 34 -13.70 -6.09 7.21
N VAL A 35 -13.98 -6.07 8.52
CA VAL A 35 -14.30 -4.83 9.25
C VAL A 35 -13.10 -3.89 9.26
N VAL A 36 -11.90 -4.41 9.57
CA VAL A 36 -10.66 -3.61 9.61
C VAL A 36 -10.38 -3.00 8.22
N LEU A 37 -10.45 -3.80 7.15
CA LEU A 37 -10.26 -3.31 5.78
C LEU A 37 -11.33 -2.31 5.35
N GLY A 38 -12.59 -2.51 5.77
CA GLY A 38 -13.68 -1.56 5.53
C GLY A 38 -13.43 -0.21 6.20
N VAL A 39 -12.96 -0.21 7.46
CA VAL A 39 -12.59 1.01 8.20
C VAL A 39 -11.39 1.69 7.54
N ILE A 40 -10.35 0.95 7.16
CA ILE A 40 -9.20 1.48 6.43
C ILE A 40 -9.66 2.12 5.12
N GLY A 41 -10.49 1.44 4.33
CA GLY A 41 -11.06 1.97 3.09
C GLY A 41 -11.87 3.26 3.30
N TYR A 42 -12.64 3.34 4.38
CA TYR A 42 -13.35 4.57 4.75
C TYR A 42 -12.40 5.72 5.09
N ILE A 43 -11.33 5.45 5.84
CA ILE A 43 -10.30 6.46 6.17
C ILE A 43 -9.61 6.95 4.89
N LEU A 44 -9.21 6.03 4.01
CA LEU A 44 -8.56 6.38 2.74
C LEU A 44 -9.46 7.26 1.87
N ARG A 45 -10.77 6.96 1.85
CA ARG A 45 -11.77 7.77 1.15
C ARG A 45 -11.95 9.14 1.81
N LYS A 46 -11.92 9.23 3.14
CA LYS A 46 -12.00 10.51 3.87
C LYS A 46 -10.76 11.39 3.67
N MET A 47 -9.61 10.78 3.36
CA MET A 47 -8.37 11.49 3.06
C MET A 47 -8.25 11.91 1.58
N ASP A 48 -9.31 11.73 0.78
CA ASP A 48 -9.34 12.01 -0.66
C ASP A 48 -8.16 11.37 -1.41
N PHE A 49 -7.71 10.19 -0.97
CA PHE A 49 -6.67 9.47 -1.69
C PHE A 49 -7.18 9.12 -3.09
N PRO A 50 -6.38 9.40 -4.14
CA PRO A 50 -6.77 9.04 -5.48
C PRO A 50 -6.94 7.53 -5.59
N THR A 51 -8.06 7.09 -6.18
CA THR A 51 -8.39 5.67 -6.31
C THR A 51 -7.39 4.92 -7.18
N ALA A 52 -6.75 5.60 -8.14
CA ALA A 52 -5.82 4.98 -9.09
C ALA A 52 -4.58 4.35 -8.40
N PRO A 53 -3.83 5.05 -7.52
CA PRO A 53 -2.77 4.43 -6.73
C PRO A 53 -3.20 3.27 -5.84
N ILE A 54 -4.42 3.31 -5.28
CA ILE A 54 -4.94 2.23 -4.42
C ILE A 54 -5.12 0.96 -5.24
N ILE A 55 -5.77 1.07 -6.41
CA ILE A 55 -5.98 -0.06 -7.31
C ILE A 55 -4.65 -0.59 -7.82
N LEU A 56 -3.73 0.30 -8.22
CA LEU A 56 -2.39 -0.09 -8.69
C LEU A 56 -1.63 -0.85 -7.60
N GLY A 57 -1.65 -0.35 -6.36
CA GLY A 57 -1.03 -1.03 -5.22
C GLY A 57 -1.65 -2.39 -4.95
N PHE A 58 -2.98 -2.52 -5.04
CA PHE A 58 -3.69 -3.79 -4.83
C PHE A 58 -3.31 -4.84 -5.88
N VAL A 59 -3.34 -4.49 -7.17
CA VAL A 59 -2.94 -5.40 -8.25
C VAL A 59 -1.46 -5.78 -8.12
N LEU A 60 -0.59 -4.82 -7.80
CA LEU A 60 0.83 -5.09 -7.64
C LEU A 60 1.12 -5.97 -6.41
N ALA A 61 0.34 -5.82 -5.34
CA ALA A 61 0.45 -6.65 -4.15
C ALA A 61 0.11 -8.12 -4.45
N GLU A 62 -0.97 -8.38 -5.18
CA GLU A 62 -1.33 -9.74 -5.60
C GLU A 62 -0.22 -10.37 -6.45
N LEU A 63 0.30 -9.63 -7.42
CA LEU A 63 1.42 -10.09 -8.25
C LEU A 63 2.68 -10.37 -7.40
N MET A 64 2.99 -9.50 -6.44
CA MET A 64 4.14 -9.67 -5.55
C MET A 64 3.98 -10.94 -4.70
N GLU A 65 2.82 -11.15 -4.11
CA GLU A 65 2.53 -12.29 -3.26
C GLU A 65 2.60 -13.61 -4.04
N GLN A 66 2.03 -13.64 -5.25
CA GLN A 66 2.12 -14.80 -6.14
C GLN A 66 3.57 -15.12 -6.52
N ASN A 67 4.37 -14.12 -6.87
CA ASN A 67 5.78 -14.32 -7.19
C ASN A 67 6.61 -14.74 -5.97
N LEU A 68 6.32 -14.19 -4.79
CA LEU A 68 6.96 -14.57 -3.53
C LEU A 68 6.64 -16.03 -3.17
N ARG A 69 5.36 -16.42 -3.21
CA ARG A 69 4.94 -17.81 -2.97
C ARG A 69 5.58 -18.75 -3.98
N ARG A 70 5.64 -18.36 -5.26
CA ARG A 70 6.29 -19.15 -6.30
C ARG A 70 7.79 -19.32 -6.03
N ALA A 71 8.49 -18.26 -5.67
CA ALA A 71 9.92 -18.32 -5.33
C ALA A 71 10.15 -19.26 -4.15
N LEU A 72 9.41 -19.09 -3.05
CA LEU A 72 9.53 -19.93 -1.87
C LEU A 72 9.15 -21.40 -2.15
N ALA A 73 8.13 -21.63 -2.98
CA ALA A 73 7.75 -23.00 -3.37
C ALA A 73 8.87 -23.70 -4.16
N ILE A 74 9.59 -22.98 -5.03
CA ILE A 74 10.73 -23.53 -5.79
C ILE A 74 11.91 -23.85 -4.86
N THR A 75 12.10 -23.06 -3.80
CA THR A 75 13.23 -23.21 -2.86
C THR A 75 12.88 -23.99 -1.59
N ASN A 76 11.79 -24.77 -1.60
CA ASN A 76 11.31 -25.54 -0.43
C ASN A 76 11.13 -24.70 0.86
N GLY A 77 10.71 -23.45 0.72
CA GLY A 77 10.46 -22.53 1.82
C GLY A 77 11.68 -21.73 2.30
N ASP A 78 12.83 -21.84 1.64
CA ASP A 78 14.02 -21.08 2.01
C ASP A 78 13.89 -19.59 1.63
N VAL A 79 13.75 -18.73 2.65
CA VAL A 79 13.70 -17.27 2.50
C VAL A 79 15.07 -16.67 2.18
N GLY A 80 16.15 -17.44 2.34
CA GLY A 80 17.53 -17.05 2.04
C GLY A 80 17.71 -16.67 0.57
N ILE A 81 16.95 -17.29 -0.34
CA ILE A 81 17.08 -17.03 -1.79
C ILE A 81 16.78 -15.57 -2.19
N LEU A 82 16.00 -14.86 -1.38
CA LEU A 82 15.71 -13.44 -1.58
C LEU A 82 16.95 -12.55 -1.36
N PHE A 83 17.96 -13.05 -0.65
CA PHE A 83 19.18 -12.32 -0.29
C PHE A 83 20.47 -13.00 -0.75
N GLU A 84 20.43 -14.28 -1.14
CA GLU A 84 21.61 -15.04 -1.58
C GLU A 84 21.99 -14.76 -3.04
N SER A 85 21.01 -14.50 -3.90
CA SER A 85 21.30 -14.26 -5.31
C SER A 85 21.95 -12.88 -5.52
N PRO A 86 23.11 -12.79 -6.21
CA PRO A 86 23.76 -11.51 -6.51
C PRO A 86 22.86 -10.57 -7.32
N ILE A 87 21.93 -11.12 -8.11
CA ILE A 87 20.91 -10.34 -8.84
C ILE A 87 19.93 -9.72 -7.87
N SER A 88 19.47 -10.48 -6.86
CA SER A 88 18.53 -10.00 -5.85
C SER A 88 19.15 -8.89 -5.00
N ILE A 89 20.40 -9.06 -4.58
CA ILE A 89 21.15 -8.02 -3.85
C ILE A 89 21.24 -6.73 -4.68
N THR A 90 21.56 -6.84 -5.98
CA THR A 90 21.66 -5.68 -6.87
C THR A 90 20.31 -4.96 -7.00
N LEU A 91 19.22 -5.71 -7.14
CA LEU A 91 17.86 -5.16 -7.19
C LEU A 91 17.46 -4.48 -5.87
N TRP A 92 17.81 -5.06 -4.72
CA TRP A 92 17.57 -4.45 -3.41
C TRP A 92 18.30 -3.12 -3.26
N ILE A 93 19.58 -3.08 -3.65
CA ILE A 93 20.38 -1.83 -3.63
C ILE A 93 19.75 -0.78 -4.54
N LEU A 94 19.36 -1.16 -5.76
CA LEU A 94 18.76 -0.24 -6.72
C LEU A 94 17.39 0.27 -6.24
N SER A 95 16.56 -0.60 -5.70
CA SER A 95 15.26 -0.24 -5.10
C SER A 95 15.44 0.76 -3.96
N ALA A 96 16.36 0.48 -3.03
CA ALA A 96 16.69 1.39 -1.93
C ALA A 96 17.20 2.74 -2.46
N LEU A 97 18.03 2.74 -3.50
CA LEU A 97 18.53 3.97 -4.13
C LEU A 97 17.37 4.81 -4.69
N VAL A 98 16.49 4.22 -5.49
CA VAL A 98 15.35 4.92 -6.11
C VAL A 98 14.42 5.53 -5.06
N LEU A 99 14.22 4.83 -3.94
CA LEU A 99 13.35 5.28 -2.86
C LEU A 99 13.99 6.40 -2.00
N ILE A 100 15.29 6.27 -1.69
CA ILE A 100 16.00 7.17 -0.76
C ILE A 100 16.55 8.42 -1.45
N LEU A 101 17.03 8.31 -2.70
CA LEU A 101 17.65 9.41 -3.44
C LEU A 101 16.77 10.68 -3.52
N PRO A 102 15.48 10.63 -3.93
CA PRO A 102 14.65 11.83 -4.00
C PRO A 102 14.37 12.44 -2.62
N ILE A 103 14.26 11.61 -1.58
CA ILE A 103 14.06 12.06 -0.19
C ILE A 103 15.29 12.86 0.27
N VAL A 104 16.49 12.27 0.14
CA VAL A 104 17.75 12.91 0.59
C VAL A 104 18.03 14.21 -0.19
N LEU A 105 17.82 14.20 -1.51
CA LEU A 105 17.98 15.40 -2.33
C LEU A 105 17.01 16.51 -1.92
N ARG A 106 15.74 16.18 -1.63
CA ARG A 106 14.75 17.14 -1.14
C ARG A 106 15.12 17.73 0.22
N PHE A 107 15.66 16.92 1.14
CA PHE A 107 16.17 17.40 2.43
C PHE A 107 17.41 18.30 2.28
N ARG A 108 18.37 17.94 1.42
CA ARG A 108 19.56 18.76 1.16
C ARG A 108 19.24 20.08 0.44
N ALA A 109 18.31 20.06 -0.51
CA ALA A 109 17.85 21.27 -1.20
C ALA A 109 17.17 22.26 -0.25
N ARG A 110 16.31 21.78 0.66
CA ARG A 110 15.70 22.61 1.71
C ARG A 110 16.72 23.25 2.65
N ARG A 111 17.76 22.51 3.04
CA ARG A 111 18.86 23.04 3.88
C ARG A 111 19.71 24.09 3.15
N ARG A 112 19.92 23.94 1.83
CA ARG A 112 20.66 24.92 1.01
C ARG A 112 19.88 26.23 0.83
N GLN A 113 18.56 26.17 0.63
CA GLN A 113 17.70 27.37 0.54
C GLN A 113 17.64 28.14 1.86
N ALA A 114 17.56 27.44 3.00
CA ALA A 114 17.58 28.08 4.32
C ALA A 114 18.91 28.81 4.60
N LYS A 115 20.03 28.33 4.05
CA LYS A 115 21.34 28.98 4.20
C LYS A 115 21.51 30.19 3.27
N ALA A 116 20.91 30.18 2.07
CA ALA A 116 21.01 31.29 1.11
C ALA A 116 20.18 32.53 1.50
N ILE A 117 19.08 32.37 2.24
CA ILE A 117 18.26 33.50 2.75
C ILE A 117 18.95 34.23 3.92
N SER A 118 19.88 33.56 4.62
CA SER A 118 20.66 34.16 5.71
C SER A 118 21.78 35.07 5.23
N ASP A 119 22.21 34.96 3.96
CA ASP A 119 23.40 35.62 3.40
C ASP A 119 23.06 36.79 2.45
N SER A 120 21.78 37.15 2.28
CA SER A 120 21.43 38.36 1.53
C SER A 120 21.87 39.60 2.33
N PRO A 121 22.79 40.44 1.82
CA PRO A 121 23.04 41.75 2.41
C PRO A 121 21.72 42.51 2.41
N GLN A 122 21.22 42.85 3.59
CA GLN A 122 20.12 43.80 3.73
C GLN A 122 20.54 45.12 3.06
N PRO A 123 19.67 45.76 2.25
CA PRO A 123 19.97 47.04 1.64
C PRO A 123 20.20 48.14 2.68
#